data_AF-A0A1B8Q513-F1
#
_entry.id   AF-A0A1B8Q513-F1
#
_cell.length_a   1.000
_cell.length_b   1.000
_cell.length_c   1.000
_cell.angle_alpha   90.00
_cell.angle_beta   90.00
_cell.angle_gamma   90.00
#
_symmetry.space_group_name_H-M   'P 1'
#
loop_
_entity.id
_entity.type
_entity.pdbx_description
1 polymer ?
#
loop_
_entity_poly.entity_id
_entity_poly.type
_entity_poly.pdbx_seq_one_letter_code
_entity_poly.pdbx_strand_id
1 'polypeptide(L)'
;MKKQGKSSQQGRALLQDLKTHTEHLLSEVNLSPDQARQVANELMFQISQQWGGQLIYIIKGEKYLADKRDIEIYRAFNGHNHAELAQKYGLSLPYIYRILKRMNELERTQNQFELFDAI
;
A
#
# COMPACT_ATOMS: atom_id res chain seq x y z
N MET A 1 -31.66 6.09 19.39
CA MET A 1 -30.62 6.27 18.35
C MET A 1 -31.05 5.51 17.10
N LYS A 2 -31.17 6.16 15.93
CA LYS A 2 -31.52 5.47 14.68
C LYS A 2 -30.38 4.48 14.31
N LYS A 3 -30.72 3.21 14.07
CA LYS A 3 -29.76 2.21 13.58
C LYS A 3 -29.22 2.69 12.22
N GLN A 4 -27.90 2.66 12.05
CA GLN A 4 -27.28 3.06 10.79
C GLN A 4 -27.63 2.07 9.67
N GLY A 5 -27.85 2.59 8.46
CA GLY A 5 -28.04 1.77 7.27
C GLY A 5 -26.75 1.02 6.90
N LYS A 6 -26.88 -0.11 6.21
CA LYS A 6 -25.77 -1.00 5.82
C LYS A 6 -24.61 -0.26 5.11
N SER A 7 -24.92 0.66 4.21
CA SER A 7 -23.90 1.46 3.50
C SER A 7 -23.11 2.39 4.42
N SER A 8 -23.75 2.94 5.45
CA SER A 8 -23.08 3.78 6.46
C SER A 8 -22.14 2.96 7.34
N GLN A 9 -22.50 1.71 7.64
CA GLN A 9 -21.62 0.78 8.35
C GLN A 9 -20.39 0.41 7.50
N GLN A 10 -20.60 0.11 6.22
CA GLN A 10 -19.49 -0.22 5.29
C GLN A 10 -18.55 0.96 5.07
N GLY A 11 -19.07 2.19 4.90
CA GLY A 11 -18.24 3.38 4.79
C GLY A 11 -17.39 3.65 6.04
N ARG A 12 -17.94 3.40 7.24
CA ARG A 12 -17.19 3.51 8.49
C ARG A 12 -16.08 2.47 8.60
N ALA A 13 -16.38 1.22 8.25
CA ALA A 13 -15.38 0.15 8.23
C ALA A 13 -14.23 0.50 7.27
N LEU A 14 -14.56 0.98 6.06
CA LEU A 14 -13.56 1.42 5.08
C LEU A 14 -12.64 2.52 5.62
N LEU A 15 -13.18 3.54 6.29
CA LEU A 15 -12.38 4.61 6.90
C LEU A 15 -11.47 4.10 8.03
N GLN A 16 -11.95 3.15 8.83
CA GLN A 16 -11.14 2.52 9.89
C GLN A 16 -10.03 1.66 9.32
N ASP A 17 -10.31 0.89 8.26
CA ASP A 17 -9.31 0.09 7.56
C ASP A 17 -8.25 0.99 6.92
N LEU A 18 -8.64 2.10 6.28
CA LEU A 18 -7.71 3.08 5.71
C LEU A 18 -6.76 3.65 6.77
N LYS A 19 -7.29 4.06 7.93
CA LYS A 19 -6.48 4.54 9.06
C LYS A 19 -5.49 3.45 9.51
N THR A 20 -5.97 2.24 9.75
CA THR A 20 -5.15 1.13 10.26
C THR A 20 -4.04 0.75 9.29
N HIS A 21 -4.34 0.66 8.00
CA HIS A 21 -3.33 0.36 6.98
C HIS A 21 -2.31 1.48 6.83
N THR A 22 -2.74 2.74 6.94
CA THR A 22 -1.82 3.88 6.89
C THR A 22 -0.87 3.89 8.08
N GLU A 23 -1.37 3.67 9.30
CA GLU A 23 -0.54 3.55 10.51
C GLU A 23 0.50 2.44 10.36
N HIS A 24 0.09 1.29 9.83
CA HIS A 24 0.98 0.17 9.58
C HIS A 24 2.05 0.50 8.53
N LEU A 25 1.69 1.13 7.41
CA LEU A 25 2.67 1.51 6.38
C LEU A 25 3.68 2.54 6.89
N LEU A 26 3.23 3.49 7.71
CA LEU A 26 4.08 4.54 8.28
C LEU A 26 5.02 4.02 9.37
N SER A 27 4.61 3.01 10.14
CA SER A 27 5.50 2.39 11.14
C SER A 27 6.69 1.68 10.51
N GLU A 28 6.57 1.25 9.25
CA GLU A 28 7.63 0.55 8.53
C GLU A 28 8.70 1.48 7.93
N VAL A 29 8.45 2.80 7.93
CA VAL A 29 9.33 3.84 7.38
C VAL A 29 9.96 4.74 8.46
N ASN A 30 10.21 4.19 9.65
CA ASN A 30 10.88 4.85 10.79
C ASN A 30 10.14 6.09 11.36
N LEU A 31 8.83 6.24 11.13
CA LEU A 31 8.03 7.24 11.86
C LEU A 31 7.68 6.73 13.26
N SER A 32 7.57 7.66 14.23
CA SER A 32 7.10 7.29 15.57
C SER A 32 5.62 6.85 15.52
N PRO A 33 5.17 6.01 16.47
CA PRO A 33 3.76 5.58 16.53
C PRO A 33 2.77 6.75 16.61
N ASP A 34 3.14 7.82 17.31
CA ASP A 34 2.28 9.00 17.45
C ASP A 34 2.21 9.82 16.15
N GLN A 35 3.33 9.97 15.44
CA GLN A 35 3.34 10.62 14.12
C GLN A 35 2.55 9.81 13.10
N ALA A 36 2.71 8.49 13.08
CA ALA A 36 1.95 7.60 12.19
C ALA A 36 0.44 7.71 12.44
N ARG A 37 0.03 7.69 13.72
CA ARG A 37 -1.38 7.86 14.12
C ARG A 37 -1.93 9.22 13.72
N GLN A 38 -1.16 10.29 13.91
CA GLN A 38 -1.58 11.64 13.53
C GLN A 38 -1.85 11.72 12.03
N VAL A 39 -0.91 11.25 11.19
CA VAL A 39 -1.05 11.26 9.73
C VAL A 39 -2.23 10.41 9.28
N ALA A 40 -2.41 9.22 9.86
CA ALA A 40 -3.51 8.34 9.51
C ALA A 40 -4.90 8.90 9.88
N ASN A 41 -5.00 9.58 11.03
CA ASN A 41 -6.21 10.29 11.44
C ASN A 41 -6.54 11.43 10.48
N GLU A 42 -5.54 12.23 10.11
CA GLU A 42 -5.72 13.34 9.18
C GLU A 42 -6.16 12.84 7.80
N LEU A 43 -5.53 11.78 7.28
CA LEU A 43 -5.94 11.17 6.02
C LEU A 43 -7.39 10.67 6.07
N MET A 44 -7.77 9.94 7.12
CA MET A 44 -9.15 9.47 7.31
C MET A 44 -10.14 10.65 7.34
N PHE A 45 -9.80 11.73 8.04
CA PHE A 45 -10.63 12.93 8.11
C PHE A 45 -10.80 13.57 6.72
N GLN A 46 -9.71 13.78 5.97
CA GLN A 46 -9.76 14.38 4.63
C GLN A 46 -10.63 13.56 3.67
N ILE A 47 -10.46 12.23 3.64
CA ILE A 47 -11.29 11.35 2.82
C ILE A 47 -12.77 11.45 3.22
N SER A 48 -13.07 11.51 4.53
CA SER A 48 -14.44 11.67 5.00
C SER A 48 -15.07 12.99 4.58
N GLN A 49 -14.30 14.08 4.51
CA GLN A 49 -14.79 15.39 4.07
C GLN A 49 -15.00 15.46 2.55
N GLN A 50 -14.08 14.86 1.79
CA GLN A 50 -14.12 14.95 0.32
C GLN A 50 -15.13 13.98 -0.31
N TRP A 51 -15.28 12.79 0.28
CA TRP A 51 -16.05 11.68 -0.30
C TRP A 51 -17.28 11.30 0.52
N GLY A 52 -17.45 11.90 1.71
CA GLY A 52 -18.58 11.64 2.59
C GLY A 52 -19.93 11.93 1.94
N GLY A 53 -20.91 11.06 2.20
CA GLY A 53 -22.26 11.19 1.65
C GLY A 53 -22.44 10.67 0.22
N GLN A 54 -21.35 10.29 -0.47
CA GLN A 54 -21.41 9.70 -1.81
C GLN A 54 -21.63 8.18 -1.74
N LEU A 55 -22.32 7.62 -2.73
CA LEU A 55 -22.41 6.18 -2.95
C LEU A 55 -21.38 5.76 -4.00
N ILE A 56 -20.20 5.36 -3.54
CA ILE A 56 -19.08 4.96 -4.39
C ILE A 56 -18.96 3.44 -4.52
N TYR A 57 -18.69 2.97 -5.73
CA TYR A 57 -18.33 1.57 -5.99
C TYR A 57 -16.81 1.42 -5.95
N ILE A 58 -16.30 0.54 -5.08
CA ILE A 58 -14.87 0.24 -4.98
C ILE A 58 -14.56 -0.95 -5.88
N ILE A 59 -13.77 -0.73 -6.93
CA ILE A 59 -13.27 -1.80 -7.80
C ILE A 59 -12.29 -2.70 -7.04
N LYS A 60 -12.29 -4.00 -7.35
CA LYS A 60 -11.26 -4.91 -6.86
C LYS A 60 -10.03 -4.81 -7.77
N GLY A 61 -8.95 -4.26 -7.22
CA GLY A 61 -7.62 -4.35 -7.82
C GLY A 61 -7.39 -3.39 -8.97
N GLU A 62 -6.60 -2.35 -8.72
CA GLU A 62 -5.60 -1.99 -9.71
C GLU A 62 -4.35 -2.84 -9.46
N LYS A 63 -3.61 -3.16 -10.52
CA LYS A 63 -2.29 -3.75 -10.40
C LYS A 63 -1.46 -2.79 -9.53
N TYR A 64 -0.81 -3.30 -8.49
CA TYR A 64 0.18 -2.52 -7.75
C TYR A 64 1.14 -1.89 -8.78
N LEU A 65 1.17 -0.56 -8.85
CA LEU A 65 2.12 0.13 -9.71
C LEU A 65 3.41 0.29 -8.91
N ALA A 66 4.48 -0.30 -9.43
CA ALA A 66 5.78 -0.17 -8.82
C ALA A 66 6.23 1.30 -8.87
N ASP A 67 6.47 1.89 -7.70
CA ASP A 67 7.05 3.22 -7.63
C ASP A 67 8.49 3.20 -8.18
N LYS A 68 8.96 4.36 -8.68
CA LYS A 68 10.32 4.50 -9.25
C LYS A 68 11.42 3.94 -8.33
N ARG A 69 11.33 4.21 -7.02
CA ARG A 69 12.28 3.71 -6.02
C ARG A 69 12.27 2.18 -5.94
N ASP A 70 11.09 1.58 -5.97
CA ASP A 70 10.93 0.13 -5.83
C ASP A 70 11.49 -0.59 -7.09
N ILE A 71 11.34 0.02 -8.27
CA ILE A 71 12.01 -0.41 -9.52
C ILE A 71 13.53 -0.31 -9.41
N GLU A 72 14.05 0.80 -8.89
CA GLU A 72 15.50 1.01 -8.71
C GLU A 72 16.09 0.01 -7.71
N ILE A 73 15.40 -0.26 -6.60
CA ILE A 73 15.78 -1.28 -5.62
C ILE A 73 15.79 -2.67 -6.27
N TYR A 74 14.75 -3.01 -7.02
CA TYR A 74 14.66 -4.31 -7.69
C TYR A 74 15.78 -4.51 -8.72
N ARG A 75 16.08 -3.51 -9.54
CA ARG A 75 17.16 -3.56 -10.53
C ARG A 75 18.56 -3.62 -9.91
N ALA A 76 18.73 -3.01 -8.73
CA ALA A 76 20.00 -3.02 -8.01
C ALA A 76 20.21 -4.28 -7.14
N PHE A 77 19.21 -5.16 -7.06
CA PHE A 77 19.29 -6.38 -6.27
C PHE A 77 20.10 -7.46 -7.00
N ASN A 78 21.08 -8.03 -6.29
CA ASN A 78 21.99 -9.05 -6.85
C ASN A 78 21.78 -10.46 -6.27
N GLY A 79 20.72 -10.67 -5.49
CA GLY A 79 20.41 -11.95 -4.84
C GLY A 79 20.74 -11.99 -3.34
N HIS A 80 21.70 -11.19 -2.87
CA HIS A 80 22.15 -11.24 -1.48
C HIS A 80 22.38 -9.88 -0.81
N ASN A 81 22.38 -8.76 -1.56
CA ASN A 81 22.66 -7.40 -1.05
C ASN A 81 21.51 -6.68 -0.32
N HIS A 82 20.63 -7.39 0.38
CA HIS A 82 19.46 -6.79 1.05
C HIS A 82 19.84 -5.71 2.07
N ALA A 83 20.86 -5.96 2.90
CA ALA A 83 21.31 -5.03 3.93
C ALA A 83 21.92 -3.75 3.33
N GLU A 84 22.66 -3.89 2.22
CA GLU A 84 23.23 -2.74 1.50
C GLU A 84 22.12 -1.87 0.90
N LEU A 85 21.09 -2.47 0.31
CA LEU A 85 19.94 -1.75 -0.22
C LEU A 85 19.15 -1.05 0.91
N ALA A 86 18.96 -1.73 2.05
CA ALA A 86 18.30 -1.14 3.21
C ALA A 86 19.02 0.14 3.67
N GLN A 87 20.35 0.09 3.79
CA GLN A 87 21.17 1.25 4.16
C GLN A 87 21.12 2.35 3.09
N LYS A 88 21.29 1.99 1.80
CA LYS A 88 21.34 2.94 0.68
C LYS A 88 20.06 3.76 0.54
N TYR A 89 18.90 3.13 0.73
CA TYR A 89 17.59 3.78 0.53
C TYR A 89 16.93 4.23 1.85
N GLY A 90 17.60 4.06 2.99
CA GLY A 90 17.06 4.43 4.30
C GLY A 90 15.82 3.63 4.70
N LEU A 91 15.76 2.37 4.30
CA LEU A 91 14.62 1.47 4.51
C LEU A 91 14.99 0.37 5.51
N SER A 92 13.98 -0.20 6.18
CA SER A 92 14.20 -1.37 7.01
C SER A 92 14.45 -2.61 6.13
N LEU A 93 15.25 -3.55 6.64
CA LEU A 93 15.52 -4.81 5.96
C LEU A 93 14.23 -5.57 5.58
N PRO A 94 13.20 -5.69 6.47
CA PRO A 94 11.91 -6.27 6.09
C PRO A 94 11.22 -5.53 4.95
N TYR A 95 11.33 -4.19 4.89
CA TYR A 95 10.74 -3.41 3.80
C TYR A 95 11.38 -3.76 2.46
N ILE A 96 12.71 -3.92 2.40
CA ILE A 96 13.41 -4.38 1.19
C ILE A 96 12.87 -5.74 0.73
N TYR A 97 12.74 -6.72 1.63
CA TYR A 97 12.16 -8.03 1.27
C TYR A 97 10.75 -7.93 0.67
N ARG A 98 9.91 -7.04 1.22
CA ARG A 98 8.55 -6.84 0.70
C ARG A 98 8.54 -6.19 -0.67
N ILE A 99 9.41 -5.20 -0.92
CA ILE A 99 9.59 -4.61 -2.25
C ILE A 99 9.94 -5.71 -3.25
N LEU A 100 10.98 -6.49 -2.96
CA LEU A 100 11.45 -7.54 -3.87
C LEU A 100 10.36 -8.58 -4.14
N LYS A 101 9.60 -8.98 -3.12
CA LYS A 101 8.48 -9.91 -3.28
C LYS A 101 7.39 -9.34 -4.20
N ARG A 102 6.95 -8.10 -3.96
CA ARG A 102 5.92 -7.43 -4.78
C ARG A 102 6.37 -7.25 -6.23
N MET A 103 7.63 -6.88 -6.45
CA MET A 103 8.21 -6.71 -7.78
C MET A 103 8.30 -8.03 -8.55
N ASN A 104 8.69 -9.13 -7.89
CA ASN A 104 8.64 -10.46 -8.50
C ASN A 104 7.23 -10.88 -8.91
N GLU A 105 6.22 -10.60 -8.07
CA GLU A 105 4.81 -10.88 -8.37
C GLU A 105 4.31 -10.07 -9.59
N LEU A 106 4.70 -8.80 -9.68
CA LEU A 106 4.42 -7.95 -10.84
C LEU A 106 5.04 -8.48 -12.13
N GLU A 107 6.35 -8.80 -12.11
CA GLU A 107 7.06 -9.31 -13.28
C GLU A 107 6.46 -10.64 -13.75
N ARG A 108 6.14 -11.55 -12.82
CA ARG A 108 5.44 -12.82 -13.16
C ARG A 108 4.09 -12.58 -13.78
N THR A 109 3.30 -11.65 -13.22
CA THR A 109 1.97 -11.36 -13.76
C THR A 109 2.09 -10.78 -15.17
N GLN A 110 3.00 -9.83 -15.40
CA GLN A 110 3.24 -9.24 -16.72
C GLN A 110 3.69 -10.30 -17.75
N ASN A 111 4.69 -11.10 -17.41
CA ASN A 111 5.21 -12.14 -18.31
C ASN A 111 4.19 -13.27 -18.54
N GLN A 112 3.33 -13.56 -17.56
CA GLN A 112 2.26 -14.55 -17.70
C GLN A 112 1.19 -14.09 -18.69
N PHE A 113 0.85 -12.79 -18.74
CA PHE A 113 -0.05 -12.26 -19.78
C PHE A 113 0.56 -12.41 -21.18
N GLU A 114 1.85 -12.13 -21.36
CA GLU A 114 2.53 -12.28 -22.66
C GLU A 114 2.53 -13.72 -23.19
N LEU A 115 2.49 -14.73 -22.32
CA LEU A 115 2.52 -16.14 -22.73
C LEU A 115 1.21 -16.64 -23.34
N PHE A 116 0.06 -16.05 -22.97
CA PHE A 116 -1.26 -16.50 -23.41
C PHE A 116 -1.89 -15.61 -24.49
N ASP A 117 -1.34 -14.42 -24.73
CA ASP A 117 -1.76 -13.51 -25.81
C ASP A 117 -1.00 -13.75 -27.14
N ALA A 118 -0.08 -14.72 -27.18
CA ALA A 118 0.75 -15.07 -28.34
C ALA A 118 0.17 -16.21 -29.23
N ILE A 119 -1.14 -16.45 -29.19
CA ILE A 119 -1.84 -17.47 -30.01
C ILE A 119 -2.91 -16.81 -30.88
#